data_AF-O76740-F1
#
_entry.id   AF-O76740-F1
#
_cell.length_a   1.000
_cell.length_b   1.000
_cell.length_c   1.000
_cell.angle_alpha   90.00
_cell.angle_beta   90.00
_cell.angle_gamma   90.00
#
_symmetry.space_group_name_H-M   'P 1'
#
loop_
_entity.id
_entity.type
_entity.pdbx_description
1 polymer ?
#
loop_
_entity_poly.entity_id
_entity_poly.type
_entity_poly.pdbx_seq_one_letter_code
_entity_poly.pdbx_strand_id
1 'polypeptide(L)'
;MLNRAGLRCLKPSIFKQTKSNLIINNSNILSVSSRLSKNNNINQSFNNGFLQSNSKLNSIISLNNNNNNYYKRFYSNENKTNSNEQVKEEEKTNDNSSNNNEEDYKEPEQSKGNKKVGNWLLFSCGLVGAMIVIGGITRLTESGLSIVDWKPVVGAIPPITQEEWEAEFEKYKQFPEYKRLNMGMTLSEFKEIFFWEYSHRLLGRVIGVAFFFPFVWYLKKGYINRSLAKKLSVVFLMGGAQGALGWYMVKSGLDEKLIQDRGSDIPRVSQYRLAAHLGSAFVIYMALLWFGLGLVRPSALSPAMMQKLKSAMSTLAQQKSSFTIEKMKKYSHQVSGLIFLTAMSGAFVAGLDAGLVYNTFPKMGHQWIPDDIINPKIKPAYKNMFEHDVTVQFQHRVLATITYGSILALSAFAYRGRLALSPKARLATNCLLAVGTAQVALGITTLLTFVPVSLGAAHQTGSLTLLSVAIWLLHELKKLPK
;
A
#
# COMPACT_ATOMS: atom_id res chain seq x y z
N MET A 1 -31.24 31.98 -29.94
CA MET A 1 -30.47 30.94 -30.65
C MET A 1 -29.01 31.01 -30.20
N LEU A 2 -28.89 30.85 -28.89
CA LEU A 2 -27.91 31.34 -27.93
C LEU A 2 -27.95 30.32 -26.78
N ASN A 3 -26.87 30.26 -25.97
CA ASN A 3 -26.70 29.57 -24.67
C ASN A 3 -25.60 28.50 -24.73
N ARG A 4 -24.60 28.42 -23.84
CA ARG A 4 -24.43 28.91 -22.45
C ARG A 4 -22.91 28.98 -22.19
N ALA A 5 -22.38 30.11 -21.74
CA ALA A 5 -22.23 30.50 -20.33
C ALA A 5 -21.06 29.79 -19.61
N GLY A 6 -19.91 30.45 -19.60
CA GLY A 6 -18.84 30.25 -18.61
C GLY A 6 -18.93 31.33 -17.52
N LEU A 7 -18.92 30.93 -16.26
CA LEU A 7 -18.72 31.75 -15.06
C LEU A 7 -18.14 30.80 -13.99
N ARG A 8 -16.85 30.93 -13.67
CA ARG A 8 -16.25 31.69 -12.55
C ARG A 8 -16.51 31.11 -11.15
N CYS A 9 -15.38 30.71 -10.56
CA CYS A 9 -15.01 30.58 -9.14
C CYS A 9 -15.92 31.27 -8.10
N LEU A 10 -16.31 30.55 -7.05
CA LEU A 10 -16.57 31.07 -5.71
C LEU A 10 -16.23 30.03 -4.61
N LYS A 11 -15.37 30.41 -3.65
CA LYS A 11 -15.16 29.74 -2.35
C LYS A 11 -16.42 29.86 -1.47
N PRO A 12 -16.60 28.96 -0.48
CA PRO A 12 -17.24 29.40 0.76
C PRO A 12 -16.57 28.91 2.05
N SER A 13 -16.70 29.76 3.06
CA SER A 13 -16.25 29.62 4.45
C SER A 13 -17.45 29.39 5.38
N ILE A 14 -17.30 28.45 6.34
CA ILE A 14 -17.89 28.44 7.71
C ILE A 14 -19.43 28.26 7.84
N PHE A 15 -19.92 27.19 8.52
CA PHE A 15 -20.60 27.22 9.85
C PHE A 15 -21.25 25.86 10.27
N LYS A 16 -21.01 25.50 11.55
CA LYS A 16 -21.67 24.62 12.56
C LYS A 16 -23.00 23.91 12.20
N GLN A 17 -23.14 22.59 12.41
CA GLN A 17 -23.33 21.79 13.65
C GLN A 17 -24.80 21.65 14.10
N THR A 18 -25.36 20.43 14.00
CA THR A 18 -26.35 19.89 14.95
C THR A 18 -26.46 18.36 14.86
N LYS A 19 -26.24 17.69 16.00
CA LYS A 19 -26.54 16.27 16.28
C LYS A 19 -27.98 16.19 16.82
N SER A 20 -28.72 15.16 16.44
CA SER A 20 -29.88 14.68 17.23
C SER A 20 -30.03 13.16 17.07
N ASN A 21 -30.11 12.51 18.23
CA ASN A 21 -30.17 11.07 18.45
C ASN A 21 -31.51 10.46 18.00
N LEU A 22 -31.49 9.19 17.59
CA LEU A 22 -32.68 8.34 17.61
C LEU A 22 -32.34 7.00 18.26
N ILE A 23 -32.90 6.83 19.46
CA ILE A 23 -32.96 5.63 20.28
C ILE A 23 -34.16 4.83 19.77
N ILE A 24 -33.98 3.53 19.48
CA ILE A 24 -35.11 2.60 19.31
C ILE A 24 -34.95 1.47 20.32
N ASN A 25 -36.02 1.30 21.09
CA ASN A 25 -36.20 0.40 22.22
C ASN A 25 -36.12 -1.09 21.85
N ASN A 26 -35.48 -1.85 22.73
CA ASN A 26 -35.58 -3.29 22.85
C ASN A 26 -36.80 -3.65 23.69
N SER A 27 -37.84 -4.21 23.09
CA SER A 27 -38.90 -4.92 23.81
C SER A 27 -39.54 -5.94 22.87
N ASN A 28 -39.00 -7.17 22.85
CA ASN A 28 -39.69 -8.40 22.41
C ASN A 28 -38.89 -9.71 22.60
N ILE A 29 -37.84 -9.73 23.42
CA ILE A 29 -37.02 -10.95 23.62
C ILE A 29 -37.05 -11.35 25.10
N LEU A 30 -38.23 -11.69 25.63
CA LEU A 30 -38.40 -12.19 27.00
C LEU A 30 -39.19 -13.51 27.13
N SER A 31 -39.57 -14.17 26.03
CA SER A 31 -40.27 -15.46 26.08
C SER A 31 -39.42 -16.69 25.70
N VAL A 32 -38.11 -16.52 25.48
CA VAL A 32 -37.18 -17.61 25.09
C VAL A 32 -36.21 -18.00 26.24
N SER A 33 -36.21 -17.28 27.36
CA SER A 33 -35.18 -17.40 28.41
C SER A 33 -35.29 -18.64 29.31
N SER A 34 -36.44 -19.34 29.38
CA SER A 34 -36.60 -20.48 30.31
C SER A 34 -36.16 -21.84 29.75
N ARG A 35 -35.98 -22.00 28.43
CA ARG A 35 -35.42 -23.23 27.83
C ARG A 35 -33.91 -23.20 27.59
N LEU A 36 -33.26 -22.04 27.74
CA LEU A 36 -31.81 -21.89 27.56
C LEU A 36 -30.99 -22.22 28.82
N SER A 37 -31.61 -22.28 30.00
CA SER A 37 -30.89 -22.48 31.26
C SER A 37 -30.26 -23.88 31.42
N LYS A 38 -30.76 -24.94 30.76
CA LYS A 38 -30.15 -26.28 30.81
C LYS A 38 -28.98 -26.47 29.83
N ASN A 39 -28.87 -25.66 28.79
CA ASN A 39 -27.73 -25.68 27.86
C ASN A 39 -26.55 -24.79 28.32
N ASN A 40 -26.75 -23.93 29.30
CA ASN A 40 -25.70 -23.01 29.76
C ASN A 40 -24.56 -23.70 30.54
N ASN A 41 -24.81 -24.82 31.24
CA ASN A 41 -23.74 -25.54 31.96
C ASN A 41 -22.80 -26.31 31.02
N ILE A 42 -23.32 -26.86 29.91
CA ILE A 42 -22.48 -27.53 28.89
C ILE A 42 -21.69 -26.49 28.10
N ASN A 43 -22.32 -25.35 27.75
CA ASN A 43 -21.64 -24.24 27.07
C ASN A 43 -20.59 -23.54 27.96
N GLN A 44 -20.76 -23.48 29.28
CA GLN A 44 -19.74 -22.92 30.18
C GLN A 44 -18.49 -23.81 30.28
N SER A 45 -18.64 -25.13 30.40
CA SER A 45 -17.49 -26.06 30.39
C SER A 45 -16.74 -26.00 29.04
N PHE A 46 -17.47 -25.97 27.93
CA PHE A 46 -16.88 -25.82 26.59
C PHE A 46 -16.20 -24.46 26.39
N ASN A 47 -16.79 -23.37 26.89
CA ASN A 47 -16.19 -22.04 26.82
C ASN A 47 -14.95 -21.92 27.71
N ASN A 48 -14.93 -22.53 28.89
CA ASN A 48 -13.76 -22.50 29.77
C ASN A 48 -12.59 -23.28 29.18
N GLY A 49 -12.82 -24.48 28.61
CA GLY A 49 -11.79 -25.23 27.89
C GLY A 49 -11.27 -24.49 26.65
N PHE A 50 -12.15 -23.83 25.91
CA PHE A 50 -11.80 -23.01 24.74
C PHE A 50 -11.03 -21.74 25.10
N LEU A 51 -11.38 -21.07 26.22
CA LEU A 51 -10.65 -19.91 26.73
C LEU A 51 -9.25 -20.29 27.22
N GLN A 52 -9.12 -21.41 27.93
CA GLN A 52 -7.83 -21.90 28.41
C GLN A 52 -6.90 -22.31 27.25
N SER A 53 -7.45 -22.95 26.22
CA SER A 53 -6.72 -23.28 24.99
C SER A 53 -6.30 -22.04 24.19
N ASN A 54 -7.19 -21.06 24.02
CA ASN A 54 -6.84 -19.78 23.38
C ASN A 54 -5.80 -18.99 24.17
N SER A 55 -5.80 -19.08 25.51
CA SER A 55 -4.76 -18.44 26.32
C SER A 55 -3.38 -19.05 26.06
N LYS A 56 -3.28 -20.39 25.93
CA LYS A 56 -2.04 -21.11 25.58
C LYS A 56 -1.60 -20.80 24.14
N LEU A 57 -2.53 -20.69 23.20
CA LEU A 57 -2.21 -20.33 21.82
C LEU A 57 -1.75 -18.87 21.72
N ASN A 58 -2.42 -17.95 22.42
CA ASN A 58 -2.00 -16.56 22.53
C ASN A 58 -0.66 -16.43 23.23
N SER A 59 -0.32 -17.27 24.23
CA SER A 59 0.99 -17.26 24.87
C SER A 59 2.09 -17.78 23.96
N ILE A 60 1.85 -18.85 23.19
CA ILE A 60 2.80 -19.35 22.19
C ILE A 60 3.03 -18.32 21.07
N ILE A 61 1.98 -17.63 20.64
CA ILE A 61 2.11 -16.61 19.61
C ILE A 61 2.67 -15.27 20.17
N SER A 62 2.36 -14.91 21.43
CA SER A 62 2.97 -13.75 22.07
C SER A 62 4.46 -13.96 22.29
N LEU A 63 4.87 -15.20 22.65
CA LEU A 63 6.27 -15.61 22.61
C LEU A 63 6.85 -15.35 21.22
N ASN A 64 6.22 -15.82 20.14
CA ASN A 64 6.69 -15.54 18.77
C ASN A 64 6.87 -14.04 18.43
N ASN A 65 6.07 -13.14 19.01
CA ASN A 65 6.21 -11.70 18.78
C ASN A 65 7.26 -11.00 19.65
N ASN A 66 7.53 -11.52 20.86
CA ASN A 66 8.61 -11.08 21.74
C ASN A 66 9.94 -11.83 21.49
N ASN A 67 9.94 -12.84 20.62
CA ASN A 67 11.08 -13.73 20.39
C ASN A 67 12.24 -13.14 19.59
N ASN A 68 12.29 -11.82 19.33
CA ASN A 68 13.60 -11.20 19.07
C ASN A 68 14.50 -11.17 20.32
N ASN A 69 13.95 -11.37 21.53
CA ASN A 69 14.70 -11.41 22.79
C ASN A 69 14.75 -12.80 23.48
N TYR A 70 14.04 -13.81 22.98
CA TYR A 70 13.91 -15.12 23.65
C TYR A 70 14.90 -16.18 23.15
N TYR A 71 15.47 -16.00 21.96
CA TYR A 71 16.67 -16.73 21.54
C TYR A 71 17.85 -16.48 22.50
N LYS A 72 17.83 -15.35 23.23
CA LYS A 72 18.82 -14.96 24.24
C LYS A 72 18.75 -15.76 25.55
N ARG A 73 17.67 -16.53 25.82
CA ARG A 73 17.43 -17.15 27.15
C ARG A 73 17.35 -18.68 27.15
N PHE A 74 17.10 -19.31 26.00
CA PHE A 74 16.95 -20.78 25.92
C PHE A 74 18.25 -21.52 25.57
N TYR A 75 19.18 -20.90 24.84
CA TYR A 75 20.48 -21.52 24.51
C TYR A 75 21.54 -21.39 25.61
N SER A 76 21.25 -20.66 26.69
CA SER A 76 22.14 -20.52 27.84
C SER A 76 21.88 -21.61 28.90
N ASN A 77 20.77 -22.35 28.80
CA ASN A 77 20.36 -23.37 29.78
C ASN A 77 20.50 -24.83 29.29
N GLU A 78 20.84 -25.09 28.03
CA GLU A 78 20.98 -26.46 27.49
C GLU A 78 22.43 -26.98 27.44
N ASN A 79 23.42 -26.17 27.84
CA ASN A 79 24.84 -26.58 27.96
C ASN A 79 25.29 -26.84 29.43
N LYS A 80 24.34 -27.01 30.36
CA LYS A 80 24.63 -27.28 31.79
C LYS A 80 24.18 -28.65 32.30
N THR A 81 23.81 -29.56 31.40
CA THR A 81 23.37 -30.92 31.74
C THR A 81 23.88 -31.88 30.69
N ASN A 82 25.15 -32.30 30.80
CA ASN A 82 25.74 -33.54 30.28
C ASN A 82 27.28 -33.47 30.33
N SER A 83 27.83 -33.37 31.53
CA SER A 83 29.22 -33.72 31.82
C SER A 83 29.34 -33.77 33.35
N ASN A 84 29.41 -34.98 33.91
CA ASN A 84 30.08 -35.34 35.17
C ASN A 84 29.61 -36.74 35.58
N GLU A 85 30.12 -37.74 34.86
CA GLU A 85 30.35 -39.06 35.43
C GLU A 85 31.85 -39.18 35.72
N GLN A 86 32.15 -39.65 36.92
CA GLN A 86 33.44 -40.15 37.42
C GLN A 86 34.40 -39.17 38.12
N VAL A 87 34.87 -39.68 39.27
CA VAL A 87 36.11 -39.41 40.02
C VAL A 87 35.98 -38.50 41.26
N LYS A 88 35.71 -39.21 42.38
CA LYS A 88 36.44 -39.25 43.67
C LYS A 88 36.87 -37.95 44.37
N GLU A 89 36.34 -37.85 45.59
CA GLU A 89 37.02 -37.60 46.88
C GLU A 89 37.72 -36.25 47.15
N GLU A 90 37.50 -35.82 48.40
CA GLU A 90 38.24 -34.84 49.21
C GLU A 90 37.80 -33.35 49.21
N GLU A 91 36.97 -33.08 50.22
CA GLU A 91 37.11 -32.03 51.25
C GLU A 91 37.49 -30.57 50.91
N LYS A 92 36.61 -29.69 51.39
CA LYS A 92 36.89 -28.41 52.08
C LYS A 92 37.56 -27.30 51.26
N THR A 93 36.73 -26.35 50.81
CA THR A 93 36.67 -24.93 51.29
C THR A 93 35.93 -24.08 50.26
N ASN A 94 34.70 -23.65 50.59
CA ASN A 94 33.94 -22.71 49.76
C ASN A 94 34.23 -21.29 50.25
N ASP A 95 35.21 -20.65 49.64
CA ASP A 95 35.29 -19.20 49.46
C ASP A 95 35.59 -19.01 47.97
N ASN A 96 34.65 -18.45 47.19
CA ASN A 96 34.97 -17.73 45.96
C ASN A 96 33.74 -17.08 45.31
N SER A 97 33.70 -15.76 45.44
CA SER A 97 33.60 -14.78 44.36
C SER A 97 32.68 -15.12 43.16
N SER A 98 31.56 -14.42 43.14
CA SER A 98 30.64 -14.27 42.01
C SER A 98 31.31 -13.53 40.83
N ASN A 99 31.85 -14.28 39.87
CA ASN A 99 32.18 -13.78 38.53
C ASN A 99 30.97 -13.93 37.60
N ASN A 100 30.27 -12.80 37.36
CA ASN A 100 29.23 -12.68 36.34
C ASN A 100 29.88 -12.56 34.95
N ASN A 101 30.01 -13.67 34.23
CA ASN A 101 30.33 -13.66 32.80
C ASN A 101 29.03 -13.50 31.99
N GLU A 102 28.71 -12.26 31.62
CA GLU A 102 27.71 -11.93 30.60
C GLU A 102 28.28 -12.28 29.20
N GLU A 103 28.06 -13.50 28.73
CA GLU A 103 28.36 -13.87 27.34
C GLU A 103 27.38 -13.19 26.37
N ASP A 104 27.88 -12.17 25.66
CA ASP A 104 27.18 -11.44 24.59
C ASP A 104 26.87 -12.36 23.40
N TYR A 105 25.61 -12.82 23.28
CA TYR A 105 25.12 -13.52 22.09
C TYR A 105 25.24 -12.64 20.83
N LYS A 106 26.33 -12.82 20.07
CA LYS A 106 26.49 -12.23 18.74
C LYS A 106 25.57 -12.94 17.75
N GLU A 107 24.50 -12.25 17.34
CA GLU A 107 23.64 -12.68 16.23
C GLU A 107 24.50 -13.05 14.99
N PRO A 108 24.28 -14.22 14.35
CA PRO A 108 25.11 -14.68 13.24
C PRO A 108 25.18 -13.62 12.15
N GLU A 109 26.38 -13.39 11.61
CA GLU A 109 26.68 -12.28 10.68
C GLU A 109 25.70 -12.21 9.50
N GLN A 110 25.29 -13.37 8.98
CA GLN A 110 24.31 -13.47 7.91
C GLN A 110 22.93 -12.90 8.28
N SER A 111 22.46 -13.08 9.53
CA SER A 111 21.18 -12.53 9.99
C SER A 111 21.24 -11.01 10.11
N LYS A 112 22.37 -10.47 10.61
CA LYS A 112 22.63 -9.03 10.63
C LYS A 112 22.66 -8.46 9.21
N GLY A 113 23.31 -9.15 8.27
CA GLY A 113 23.33 -8.80 6.84
C GLY A 113 21.93 -8.74 6.23
N ASN A 114 21.10 -9.75 6.48
CA ASN A 114 19.72 -9.81 6.00
C ASN A 114 18.88 -8.62 6.50
N LYS A 115 18.93 -8.30 7.80
CA LYS A 115 18.21 -7.15 8.37
C LYS A 115 18.64 -5.83 7.73
N LYS A 116 19.95 -5.63 7.51
CA LYS A 116 20.48 -4.43 6.83
C LYS A 116 19.94 -4.30 5.41
N VAL A 117 20.04 -5.37 4.61
CA VAL A 117 19.48 -5.39 3.25
C VAL A 117 17.98 -5.14 3.28
N GLY A 118 17.25 -5.79 4.20
CA GLY A 118 15.81 -5.62 4.37
C GLY A 118 15.42 -4.18 4.69
N ASN A 119 16.13 -3.52 5.60
CA ASN A 119 15.90 -2.11 5.94
C ASN A 119 16.20 -1.19 4.74
N TRP A 120 17.26 -1.45 3.98
CA TRP A 120 17.54 -0.69 2.75
C TRP A 120 16.44 -0.85 1.70
N LEU A 121 15.88 -2.05 1.53
CA LEU A 121 14.74 -2.27 0.63
C LEU A 121 13.47 -1.56 1.11
N LEU A 122 13.21 -1.55 2.43
CA LEU A 122 12.08 -0.78 3.00
C LEU A 122 12.29 0.73 2.87
N PHE A 123 13.52 1.21 3.00
CA PHE A 123 13.86 2.62 2.73
C PHE A 123 13.63 2.97 1.25
N SER A 124 14.09 2.13 0.33
CA SER A 124 13.86 2.29 -1.12
C SER A 124 12.36 2.25 -1.45
N CYS A 125 11.61 1.38 -0.78
CA CYS A 125 10.15 1.33 -0.87
C CYS A 125 9.51 2.66 -0.42
N GLY A 126 9.98 3.23 0.69
CA GLY A 126 9.56 4.55 1.16
C GLY A 126 9.82 5.67 0.13
N LEU A 127 10.99 5.66 -0.52
CA LEU A 127 11.31 6.62 -1.59
C LEU A 127 10.39 6.45 -2.81
N VAL A 128 10.13 5.22 -3.25
CA VAL A 128 9.17 4.95 -4.33
C VAL A 128 7.76 5.40 -3.93
N GLY A 129 7.38 5.23 -2.65
CA GLY A 129 6.13 5.75 -2.13
C GLY A 129 6.05 7.28 -2.22
N ALA A 130 7.09 8.00 -1.81
CA ALA A 130 7.18 9.44 -1.96
C ALA A 130 7.12 9.88 -3.43
N MET A 131 7.78 9.14 -4.33
CA MET A 131 7.73 9.37 -5.78
C MET A 131 6.31 9.25 -6.33
N ILE A 132 5.55 8.24 -5.90
CA ILE A 132 4.14 8.08 -6.28
C ILE A 132 3.32 9.28 -5.78
N VAL A 133 3.50 9.72 -4.54
CA VAL A 133 2.74 10.87 -3.99
C VAL A 133 3.06 12.15 -4.76
N ILE A 134 4.34 12.46 -4.95
CA ILE A 134 4.78 13.66 -5.69
C ILE A 134 4.29 13.59 -7.13
N GLY A 135 4.32 12.42 -7.79
CA GLY A 135 3.77 12.26 -9.14
C GLY A 135 2.27 12.49 -9.23
N GLY A 136 1.53 12.11 -8.18
CA GLY A 136 0.11 12.46 -8.02
C GLY A 136 -0.10 13.97 -7.93
N ILE A 137 0.73 14.68 -7.16
CA ILE A 137 0.69 16.14 -7.08
C ILE A 137 1.01 16.76 -8.43
N THR A 138 2.11 16.37 -9.09
CA THR A 138 2.51 16.85 -10.43
C THR A 138 1.38 16.70 -11.45
N ARG A 139 0.60 15.61 -11.38
CA ARG A 139 -0.58 15.42 -12.25
C ARG A 139 -1.73 16.35 -11.86
N LEU A 140 -2.06 16.45 -10.58
CA LEU A 140 -3.18 17.24 -10.06
C LEU A 140 -2.95 18.76 -10.19
N THR A 141 -1.70 19.20 -10.29
CA THR A 141 -1.32 20.59 -10.56
C THR A 141 -1.06 20.87 -12.04
N GLU A 142 -1.44 19.94 -12.94
CA GLU A 142 -1.20 20.05 -14.40
C GLU A 142 0.24 20.41 -14.75
N SER A 143 1.19 19.88 -13.99
CA SER A 143 2.59 20.26 -14.09
C SER A 143 3.42 19.30 -14.95
N GLY A 144 2.85 18.17 -15.36
CA GLY A 144 3.60 17.07 -15.99
C GLY A 144 4.15 17.33 -17.38
N LEU A 145 3.94 18.51 -17.97
CA LEU A 145 4.37 18.89 -19.31
C LEU A 145 5.16 20.21 -19.35
N SER A 146 5.54 20.75 -18.19
CA SER A 146 6.31 21.99 -18.04
C SER A 146 7.80 21.85 -18.47
N ILE A 147 8.38 20.65 -18.36
CA ILE A 147 9.78 20.35 -18.75
C ILE A 147 9.79 19.53 -20.04
N VAL A 148 10.05 20.25 -21.14
CA VAL A 148 9.93 19.74 -22.50
C VAL A 148 11.17 18.94 -22.95
N ASP A 149 12.34 19.26 -22.38
CA ASP A 149 13.60 18.59 -22.68
C ASP A 149 13.82 17.36 -21.79
N TRP A 150 14.08 16.20 -22.40
CA TRP A 150 14.46 15.00 -21.65
C TRP A 150 15.97 14.91 -21.45
N LYS A 151 16.46 15.47 -20.34
CA LYS A 151 17.88 15.43 -19.93
C LYS A 151 18.05 14.56 -18.68
N PRO A 152 18.22 13.23 -18.81
CA PRO A 152 18.22 12.31 -17.67
C PRO A 152 19.39 12.53 -16.70
N VAL A 153 20.57 12.89 -17.22
CA VAL A 153 21.80 13.09 -16.42
C VAL A 153 22.01 14.57 -16.10
N VAL A 154 22.07 15.43 -17.12
CA VAL A 154 22.43 16.85 -16.97
C VAL A 154 21.30 17.69 -16.35
N GLY A 155 20.03 17.31 -16.52
CA GLY A 155 18.89 18.07 -16.01
C GLY A 155 18.65 17.94 -14.50
N ALA A 156 19.66 17.56 -13.72
CA ALA A 156 19.59 17.48 -12.27
C ALA A 156 19.63 18.87 -11.62
N ILE A 157 20.30 19.83 -12.25
CA ILE A 157 20.36 21.23 -11.81
C ILE A 157 19.20 21.98 -12.49
N PRO A 158 18.32 22.67 -11.73
CA PRO A 158 17.26 23.49 -12.30
C PRO A 158 17.83 24.83 -12.80
N PRO A 159 17.10 25.61 -13.60
CA PRO A 159 17.49 26.98 -13.94
C PRO A 159 17.74 27.81 -12.67
N ILE A 160 18.87 28.51 -12.62
CA ILE A 160 19.31 29.32 -11.48
C ILE A 160 19.21 30.80 -11.83
N THR A 161 19.66 31.20 -13.02
CA THR A 161 19.65 32.60 -13.45
C THR A 161 18.30 32.99 -14.07
N GLN A 162 18.01 34.29 -14.09
CA GLN A 162 16.80 34.80 -14.72
C GLN A 162 16.78 34.48 -16.23
N GLU A 163 17.91 34.58 -16.90
CA GLU A 163 18.08 34.24 -18.32
C GLU A 163 17.78 32.76 -18.60
N GLU A 164 18.26 31.85 -17.75
CA GLU A 164 17.96 30.41 -17.88
C GLU A 164 16.46 30.13 -17.69
N TRP A 165 15.83 30.80 -16.72
CA TRP A 165 14.39 30.69 -16.49
C TRP A 165 13.56 31.19 -17.68
N GLU A 166 13.94 32.33 -18.26
CA GLU A 166 13.30 32.87 -19.44
C GLU A 166 13.49 31.94 -20.64
N ALA A 167 14.69 31.38 -20.85
CA ALA A 167 14.96 30.44 -21.92
C ALA A 167 14.11 29.15 -21.82
N GLU A 168 13.98 28.56 -20.63
CA GLU A 168 13.10 27.39 -20.43
C GLU A 168 11.63 27.76 -20.61
N PHE A 169 11.21 28.95 -20.17
CA PHE A 169 9.85 29.43 -20.36
C PHE A 169 9.53 29.66 -21.85
N GLU A 170 10.45 30.25 -22.62
CA GLU A 170 10.29 30.42 -24.06
C GLU A 170 10.16 29.10 -24.81
N LYS A 171 10.87 28.04 -24.37
CA LYS A 171 10.66 26.69 -24.90
C LYS A 171 9.25 26.19 -24.58
N TYR A 172 8.81 26.31 -23.33
CA TYR A 172 7.48 25.88 -22.91
C TYR A 172 6.37 26.54 -23.73
N LYS A 173 6.51 27.83 -24.06
CA LYS A 173 5.58 28.58 -24.92
C LYS A 173 5.38 27.98 -26.31
N GLN A 174 6.32 27.18 -26.80
CA GLN A 174 6.22 26.53 -28.11
C GLN A 174 5.30 25.30 -28.10
N PHE A 175 4.95 24.75 -26.94
CA PHE A 175 4.21 23.51 -26.83
C PHE A 175 2.69 23.71 -26.67
N PRO A 176 1.88 22.67 -26.99
CA PRO A 176 0.43 22.78 -27.00
C PRO A 176 -0.20 23.20 -25.66
N GLU A 177 0.37 22.79 -24.52
CA GLU A 177 -0.16 23.12 -23.19
C GLU A 177 -0.18 24.63 -22.94
N TYR A 178 0.94 25.33 -23.19
CA TYR A 178 0.97 26.80 -23.12
C TYR A 178 0.00 27.44 -24.12
N LYS A 179 0.01 26.97 -25.37
CA LYS A 179 -0.79 27.58 -26.46
C LYS A 179 -2.30 27.45 -26.25
N ARG A 180 -2.77 26.43 -25.52
CA ARG A 180 -4.20 26.12 -25.38
C ARG A 180 -4.77 26.33 -23.99
N LEU A 181 -4.00 25.99 -22.95
CA LEU A 181 -4.49 25.98 -21.57
C LEU A 181 -3.89 27.13 -20.75
N ASN A 182 -2.60 27.40 -20.95
CA ASN A 182 -1.83 28.34 -20.12
C ASN A 182 -1.43 29.64 -20.87
N MET A 183 -2.24 30.06 -21.85
CA MET A 183 -1.95 31.25 -22.64
C MET A 183 -1.99 32.50 -21.76
N GLY A 184 -0.89 33.25 -21.72
CA GLY A 184 -0.77 34.44 -20.87
C GLY A 184 -0.26 34.16 -19.45
N MET A 185 0.12 32.92 -19.16
CA MET A 185 0.83 32.55 -17.91
C MET A 185 2.08 33.41 -17.73
N THR A 186 2.32 33.84 -16.50
CA THR A 186 3.53 34.59 -16.10
C THR A 186 4.70 33.64 -15.83
N LEU A 187 5.93 34.17 -15.84
CA LEU A 187 7.10 33.38 -15.46
C LEU A 187 6.99 32.84 -14.01
N SER A 188 6.34 33.57 -13.11
CA SER A 188 6.14 33.14 -11.73
C SER A 188 5.24 31.89 -11.66
N GLU A 189 4.13 31.89 -12.38
CA GLU A 189 3.22 30.73 -12.46
C GLU A 189 3.90 29.54 -13.15
N PHE A 190 4.71 29.78 -14.19
CA PHE A 190 5.52 28.74 -14.82
C PHE A 190 6.49 28.08 -13.83
N LYS A 191 7.15 28.87 -12.97
CA LYS A 191 8.05 28.33 -11.93
C LYS A 191 7.33 27.38 -10.97
N GLU A 192 6.04 27.59 -10.68
CA GLU A 192 5.26 26.71 -9.79
C GLU A 192 5.01 25.33 -10.41
N ILE A 193 4.59 25.29 -11.68
CA ILE A 193 4.40 24.00 -12.38
C ILE A 193 5.74 23.31 -12.63
N PHE A 194 6.78 24.07 -13.01
CA PHE A 194 8.13 23.55 -13.19
C PHE A 194 8.65 22.89 -11.91
N PHE A 195 8.42 23.50 -10.75
CA PHE A 195 8.90 22.99 -9.47
C PHE A 195 8.40 21.56 -9.18
N TRP A 196 7.11 21.31 -9.38
CA TRP A 196 6.53 19.98 -9.12
C TRP A 196 7.05 18.93 -10.08
N GLU A 197 7.20 19.26 -11.36
CA GLU A 197 7.75 18.33 -12.33
C GLU A 197 9.25 18.06 -12.10
N TYR A 198 10.03 19.11 -11.85
CA TYR A 198 11.44 19.02 -11.50
C TYR A 198 11.65 18.13 -10.27
N SER A 199 10.87 18.36 -9.20
CA SER A 199 10.95 17.59 -7.96
C SER A 199 10.66 16.11 -8.19
N HIS A 200 9.64 15.81 -8.99
CA HIS A 200 9.31 14.43 -9.38
C HIS A 200 10.45 13.77 -10.16
N ARG A 201 10.99 14.45 -11.18
CA ARG A 201 12.11 13.93 -12.00
C ARG A 201 13.40 13.77 -11.19
N LEU A 202 13.73 14.73 -10.32
CA LEU A 202 14.89 14.68 -9.44
C LEU A 202 14.79 13.49 -8.47
N LEU A 203 13.64 13.29 -7.83
CA LEU A 203 13.45 12.17 -6.92
C LEU A 203 13.60 10.82 -7.64
N GLY A 204 13.11 10.70 -8.88
CA GLY A 204 13.36 9.52 -9.72
C GLY A 204 14.85 9.22 -9.92
N ARG A 205 15.69 10.25 -10.16
CA ARG A 205 17.16 10.11 -10.26
C ARG A 205 17.78 9.69 -8.93
N VAL A 206 17.38 10.34 -7.84
CA VAL A 206 17.86 10.01 -6.48
C VAL A 206 17.55 8.56 -6.13
N ILE A 207 16.35 8.06 -6.46
CA ILE A 207 15.98 6.64 -6.26
C ILE A 207 16.92 5.72 -7.04
N GLY A 208 17.23 6.05 -8.30
CA GLY A 208 18.18 5.27 -9.11
C GLY A 208 19.54 5.12 -8.42
N VAL A 209 20.10 6.22 -7.92
CA VAL A 209 21.38 6.25 -7.19
C VAL A 209 21.29 5.51 -5.85
N ALA A 210 20.26 5.82 -5.04
CA ALA A 210 20.02 5.25 -3.72
C ALA A 210 19.72 3.74 -3.75
N PHE A 211 19.28 3.22 -4.90
CA PHE A 211 19.14 1.78 -5.12
C PHE A 211 20.44 1.17 -5.64
N PHE A 212 21.03 1.73 -6.70
CA PHE A 212 22.16 1.11 -7.41
C PHE A 212 23.40 0.93 -6.53
N PHE A 213 23.84 1.98 -5.83
CA PHE A 213 25.08 1.91 -5.05
C PHE A 213 25.00 0.94 -3.87
N PRO A 214 23.95 0.97 -3.02
CA PRO A 214 23.80 -0.03 -1.98
C PRO A 214 23.62 -1.45 -2.54
N PHE A 215 22.91 -1.63 -3.67
CA PHE A 215 22.78 -2.94 -4.31
C PHE A 215 24.16 -3.54 -4.64
N VAL A 216 25.03 -2.78 -5.31
CA VAL A 216 26.39 -3.21 -5.65
C VAL A 216 27.22 -3.47 -4.39
N TRP A 217 27.11 -2.61 -3.38
CA TRP A 217 27.83 -2.75 -2.12
C TRP A 217 27.43 -4.03 -1.36
N TYR A 218 26.14 -4.28 -1.20
CA TYR A 218 25.62 -5.48 -0.53
C TYR A 218 25.91 -6.76 -1.31
N LEU A 219 25.96 -6.70 -2.64
CA LEU A 219 26.37 -7.82 -3.49
C LEU A 219 27.85 -8.16 -3.25
N LYS A 220 28.74 -7.15 -3.22
CA LYS A 220 30.18 -7.33 -2.92
C LYS A 220 30.43 -7.84 -1.49
N LYS A 221 29.59 -7.44 -0.52
CA LYS A 221 29.67 -7.95 0.87
C LYS A 221 29.09 -9.35 1.06
N GLY A 222 28.50 -9.96 0.02
CA GLY A 222 27.91 -11.30 0.13
C GLY A 222 26.61 -11.37 0.93
N TYR A 223 26.02 -10.23 1.31
CA TYR A 223 24.75 -10.21 2.07
C TYR A 223 23.54 -10.57 1.19
N ILE A 224 23.69 -10.54 -0.14
CA ILE A 224 22.65 -10.87 -1.12
C ILE A 224 23.01 -12.20 -1.82
N ASN A 225 22.20 -13.24 -1.62
CA ASN A 225 22.38 -14.50 -2.34
C ASN A 225 21.98 -14.38 -3.83
N ARG A 226 22.41 -15.34 -4.67
CA ARG A 226 22.16 -15.32 -6.14
C ARG A 226 20.67 -15.22 -6.50
N SER A 227 19.76 -15.82 -5.73
CA SER A 227 18.32 -15.75 -6.00
C SER A 227 17.76 -14.35 -5.75
N LEU A 228 18.15 -13.72 -4.64
CA LEU A 228 17.75 -12.35 -4.31
C LEU A 228 18.40 -11.36 -5.28
N ALA A 229 19.67 -11.56 -5.66
CA ALA A 229 20.35 -10.73 -6.65
C ALA A 229 19.57 -10.66 -7.97
N LYS A 230 19.17 -11.81 -8.53
CA LYS A 230 18.34 -11.86 -9.76
C LYS A 230 17.04 -11.08 -9.60
N LYS A 231 16.34 -11.24 -8.47
CA LYS A 231 15.07 -10.52 -8.20
C LYS A 231 15.28 -9.02 -8.11
N LEU A 232 16.31 -8.57 -7.40
CA LEU A 232 16.63 -7.14 -7.26
C LEU A 232 17.14 -6.53 -8.56
N SER A 233 17.88 -7.27 -9.39
CA SER A 233 18.24 -6.84 -10.75
C SER A 233 16.99 -6.62 -11.60
N VAL A 234 15.99 -7.50 -11.53
CA VAL A 234 14.71 -7.28 -12.24
C VAL A 234 14.00 -6.03 -11.73
N VAL A 235 13.92 -5.82 -10.41
CA VAL A 235 13.31 -4.61 -9.83
C VAL A 235 14.05 -3.35 -10.28
N PHE A 236 15.39 -3.38 -10.33
CA PHE A 236 16.19 -2.27 -10.83
C PHE A 236 15.92 -1.96 -12.31
N LEU A 237 15.88 -2.99 -13.16
CA LEU A 237 15.54 -2.84 -14.57
C LEU A 237 14.13 -2.28 -14.77
N MET A 238 13.16 -2.72 -13.96
CA MET A 238 11.81 -2.14 -13.95
C MET A 238 11.83 -0.67 -13.53
N GLY A 239 12.68 -0.27 -12.58
CA GLY A 239 12.91 1.13 -12.23
C GLY A 239 13.50 1.96 -13.37
N GLY A 240 14.46 1.42 -14.12
CA GLY A 240 14.94 2.06 -15.36
C GLY A 240 13.84 2.20 -16.42
N ALA A 241 13.04 1.14 -16.60
CA ALA A 241 11.89 1.15 -17.49
C ALA A 241 10.80 2.14 -17.05
N GLN A 242 10.68 2.47 -15.75
CA GLN A 242 9.81 3.56 -15.28
C GLN A 242 10.21 4.91 -15.85
N GLY A 243 11.50 5.23 -15.87
CA GLY A 243 11.99 6.48 -16.46
C GLY A 243 11.66 6.57 -17.95
N ALA A 244 11.84 5.47 -18.70
CA ALA A 244 11.48 5.39 -20.12
C ALA A 244 9.96 5.51 -20.34
N LEU A 245 9.16 4.84 -19.52
CA LEU A 245 7.69 4.93 -19.58
C LEU A 245 7.20 6.34 -19.21
N GLY A 246 7.83 7.00 -18.24
CA GLY A 246 7.56 8.40 -17.88
C GLY A 246 7.88 9.37 -19.01
N TRP A 247 9.02 9.20 -19.71
CA TRP A 247 9.32 9.96 -20.92
C TRP A 247 8.29 9.74 -22.02
N TYR A 248 7.93 8.48 -22.28
CA TYR A 248 6.90 8.13 -23.27
C TYR A 248 5.52 8.70 -22.91
N MET A 249 5.21 8.77 -21.61
CA MET A 249 4.01 9.38 -21.05
C MET A 249 3.99 10.90 -21.32
N VAL A 250 5.05 11.63 -21.01
CA VAL A 250 5.18 13.09 -21.28
C VAL A 250 5.10 13.39 -22.77
N LYS A 251 5.76 12.60 -23.62
CA LYS A 251 5.69 12.75 -25.08
C LYS A 251 4.25 12.72 -25.62
N SER A 252 3.33 11.99 -24.96
CA SER A 252 1.91 11.96 -25.38
C SER A 252 1.17 13.28 -25.22
N GLY A 253 1.63 14.14 -24.31
CA GLY A 253 1.05 15.47 -24.07
C GLY A 253 1.77 16.61 -24.79
N LEU A 254 2.98 16.37 -25.33
CA LEU A 254 3.76 17.37 -26.05
C LEU A 254 3.62 17.26 -27.58
N ASP A 255 3.39 16.06 -28.10
CA ASP A 255 3.30 15.79 -29.54
C ASP A 255 1.89 16.06 -30.07
N GLU A 256 1.78 17.08 -30.92
CA GLU A 256 0.54 17.55 -31.54
C GLU A 256 -0.21 16.44 -32.28
N LYS A 257 0.52 15.56 -32.99
CA LYS A 257 -0.08 14.44 -33.70
C LYS A 257 -0.70 13.43 -32.73
N LEU A 258 -0.01 13.13 -31.62
CA LEU A 258 -0.53 12.22 -30.59
C LEU A 258 -1.71 12.79 -29.82
N ILE A 259 -1.83 14.12 -29.72
CA ILE A 259 -3.02 14.78 -29.15
C ILE A 259 -4.19 14.62 -30.12
N GLN A 260 -3.99 14.93 -31.40
CA GLN A 260 -5.02 14.82 -32.45
C GLN A 260 -5.49 13.37 -32.66
N ASP A 261 -4.58 12.40 -32.68
CA ASP A 261 -4.90 10.96 -32.83
C ASP A 261 -5.83 10.43 -31.72
N ARG A 262 -5.87 11.10 -30.55
CA ARG A 262 -6.79 10.76 -29.45
C ARG A 262 -8.17 11.41 -29.59
N GLY A 263 -8.37 12.29 -30.57
CA GLY A 263 -9.61 13.05 -30.74
C GLY A 263 -9.91 14.00 -29.58
N SER A 264 -8.87 14.46 -28.87
CA SER A 264 -8.98 15.38 -27.73
C SER A 264 -8.21 16.65 -28.03
N ASP A 265 -8.85 17.81 -27.91
CA ASP A 265 -8.18 19.10 -28.07
C ASP A 265 -7.28 19.46 -26.87
N ILE A 266 -7.46 18.75 -25.74
CA ILE A 266 -6.76 19.00 -24.48
C ILE A 266 -5.37 18.34 -24.50
N PRO A 267 -4.28 19.12 -24.40
CA PRO A 267 -2.91 18.63 -24.39
C PRO A 267 -2.54 18.03 -23.02
N ARG A 268 -3.03 16.82 -22.75
CA ARG A 268 -2.75 16.09 -21.51
C ARG A 268 -2.10 14.74 -21.78
N VAL A 269 -1.47 14.17 -20.77
CA VAL A 269 -0.95 12.80 -20.82
C VAL A 269 -2.08 11.80 -21.10
N SER A 270 -1.82 10.80 -21.95
CA SER A 270 -2.77 9.69 -22.16
C SER A 270 -3.04 8.90 -20.88
N GLN A 271 -4.31 8.70 -20.55
CA GLN A 271 -4.74 7.92 -19.37
C GLN A 271 -4.24 6.48 -19.39
N TYR A 272 -4.06 5.89 -20.57
CA TYR A 272 -3.45 4.56 -20.72
C TYR A 272 -1.98 4.56 -20.29
N ARG A 273 -1.21 5.58 -20.69
CA ARG A 273 0.21 5.72 -20.33
C ARG A 273 0.35 6.05 -18.85
N LEU A 274 -0.53 6.89 -18.31
CA LEU A 274 -0.60 7.21 -16.88
C LEU A 274 -0.91 5.96 -16.04
N ALA A 275 -1.92 5.17 -16.43
CA ALA A 275 -2.28 3.93 -15.75
C ALA A 275 -1.15 2.89 -15.80
N ALA A 276 -0.48 2.75 -16.96
CA ALA A 276 0.69 1.90 -17.09
C ALA A 276 1.82 2.36 -16.17
N HIS A 277 2.13 3.65 -16.14
CA HIS A 277 3.18 4.24 -15.29
C HIS A 277 2.89 4.04 -13.80
N LEU A 278 1.71 4.43 -13.33
CA LEU A 278 1.32 4.24 -11.93
C LEU A 278 1.26 2.75 -11.54
N GLY A 279 0.67 1.90 -12.39
CA GLY A 279 0.55 0.47 -12.11
C GLY A 279 1.89 -0.23 -11.98
N SER A 280 2.86 0.11 -12.84
CA SER A 280 4.21 -0.45 -12.76
C SER A 280 5.02 0.13 -11.60
N ALA A 281 4.82 1.41 -11.22
CA ALA A 281 5.34 1.96 -9.97
C ALA A 281 4.80 1.20 -8.74
N PHE A 282 3.51 0.87 -8.70
CA PHE A 282 2.93 0.03 -7.63
C PHE A 282 3.53 -1.38 -7.61
N VAL A 283 3.80 -2.00 -8.77
CA VAL A 283 4.45 -3.32 -8.80
C VAL A 283 5.86 -3.27 -8.21
N ILE A 284 6.66 -2.24 -8.56
CA ILE A 284 7.99 -2.02 -7.98
C ILE A 284 7.88 -1.80 -6.47
N TYR A 285 6.96 -0.93 -6.04
CA TYR A 285 6.70 -0.67 -4.62
C TYR A 285 6.35 -1.95 -3.85
N MET A 286 5.40 -2.75 -4.36
CA MET A 286 5.00 -4.02 -3.74
C MET A 286 6.15 -5.02 -3.68
N ALA A 287 6.99 -5.10 -4.72
CA ALA A 287 8.14 -5.98 -4.75
C ALA A 287 9.18 -5.59 -3.68
N LEU A 288 9.52 -4.30 -3.59
CA LEU A 288 10.44 -3.78 -2.57
C LEU A 288 9.89 -4.01 -1.15
N LEU A 289 8.60 -3.73 -0.93
CA LEU A 289 7.94 -3.97 0.34
C LEU A 289 7.98 -5.46 0.71
N TRP A 290 7.63 -6.35 -0.23
CA TRP A 290 7.60 -7.79 -0.01
C TRP A 290 8.99 -8.36 0.31
N PHE A 291 10.02 -7.98 -0.45
CA PHE A 291 11.39 -8.44 -0.19
C PHE A 291 11.97 -7.83 1.08
N GLY A 292 11.71 -6.55 1.34
CA GLY A 292 12.12 -5.88 2.58
C GLY A 292 11.51 -6.54 3.82
N LEU A 293 10.19 -6.75 3.83
CA LEU A 293 9.50 -7.46 4.92
C LEU A 293 10.02 -8.90 5.09
N GLY A 294 10.30 -9.60 3.98
CA GLY A 294 10.82 -10.97 4.01
C GLY A 294 12.20 -11.10 4.65
N LEU A 295 13.05 -10.08 4.51
CA LEU A 295 14.40 -10.05 5.09
C LEU A 295 14.43 -9.53 6.53
N VAL A 296 13.60 -8.52 6.85
CA VAL A 296 13.49 -7.98 8.22
C VAL A 296 12.70 -8.92 9.14
N ARG A 297 11.73 -9.66 8.59
CA ARG A 297 10.86 -10.57 9.33
C ARG A 297 10.85 -11.97 8.68
N PRO A 298 11.97 -12.72 8.77
CA PRO A 298 12.07 -14.03 8.15
C PRO A 298 10.91 -14.94 8.56
N SER A 299 10.33 -15.65 7.59
CA SER A 299 9.17 -16.54 7.82
C SER A 299 9.54 -17.88 8.47
N ALA A 300 10.84 -18.18 8.57
CA ALA A 300 11.31 -19.47 9.06
C ALA A 300 11.22 -19.52 10.60
N LEU A 301 10.21 -20.23 11.11
CA LEU A 301 10.36 -20.89 12.39
C LEU A 301 11.49 -21.92 12.26
N SER A 302 12.30 -22.12 13.30
CA SER A 302 13.26 -23.23 13.30
C SER A 302 12.51 -24.54 13.00
N PRO A 303 13.10 -25.51 12.28
CA PRO A 303 12.44 -26.79 12.00
C PRO A 303 11.87 -27.45 13.25
N ALA A 304 12.60 -27.40 14.36
CA ALA A 304 12.17 -27.88 15.68
C ALA A 304 10.92 -27.13 16.20
N MET A 305 10.89 -25.80 16.09
CA MET A 305 9.72 -25.02 16.50
C MET A 305 8.53 -25.24 15.56
N MET A 306 8.76 -25.43 14.26
CA MET A 306 7.71 -25.77 13.31
C MET A 306 7.11 -27.16 13.62
N GLN A 307 7.94 -28.12 13.99
CA GLN A 307 7.48 -29.45 14.43
C GLN A 307 6.69 -29.35 15.74
N LYS A 308 7.16 -28.55 16.71
CA LYS A 308 6.45 -28.30 17.97
C LYS A 308 5.14 -27.54 17.76
N LEU A 309 5.08 -26.61 16.80
CA LEU A 309 3.84 -25.93 16.44
C LEU A 309 2.86 -26.87 15.74
N LYS A 310 3.36 -27.72 14.83
CA LYS A 310 2.55 -28.76 14.18
C LYS A 310 1.97 -29.72 15.20
N SER A 311 2.76 -30.19 16.17
CA SER A 311 2.29 -31.12 17.21
C SER A 311 1.33 -30.44 18.21
N ALA A 312 1.61 -29.20 18.60
CA ALA A 312 0.73 -28.42 19.47
C ALA A 312 -0.59 -28.06 18.79
N MET A 313 -0.57 -27.73 17.49
CA MET A 313 -1.80 -27.51 16.76
C MET A 313 -2.54 -28.84 16.54
N SER A 314 -1.86 -29.95 16.26
CA SER A 314 -2.51 -31.24 15.98
C SER A 314 -3.25 -31.78 17.20
N THR A 315 -2.76 -31.43 18.40
CA THR A 315 -3.41 -31.74 19.68
C THR A 315 -4.57 -30.79 20.05
N LEU A 316 -4.75 -29.67 19.36
CA LEU A 316 -5.69 -28.60 19.72
C LEU A 316 -6.89 -28.40 18.76
N ALA A 317 -7.36 -29.45 18.07
CA ALA A 317 -8.54 -29.46 17.19
C ALA A 317 -8.30 -29.00 15.73
N GLN A 318 -7.50 -29.77 14.98
CA GLN A 318 -6.87 -29.31 13.75
C GLN A 318 -7.38 -29.96 12.45
N GLN A 319 -8.69 -29.93 12.19
CA GLN A 319 -9.19 -30.10 10.82
C GLN A 319 -9.98 -28.88 10.34
N LYS A 320 -10.76 -28.24 11.22
CA LYS A 320 -11.50 -27.01 10.87
C LYS A 320 -10.61 -25.77 10.78
N SER A 321 -9.49 -25.73 11.51
CA SER A 321 -8.59 -24.56 11.54
C SER A 321 -7.78 -24.41 10.24
N SER A 322 -7.17 -25.48 9.71
CA SER A 322 -6.31 -25.38 8.52
C SER A 322 -7.10 -24.94 7.28
N PHE A 323 -8.28 -25.51 7.05
CA PHE A 323 -9.15 -25.12 5.94
C PHE A 323 -9.59 -23.64 6.02
N THR A 324 -9.82 -23.13 7.23
CA THR A 324 -10.24 -21.73 7.42
C THR A 324 -9.07 -20.77 7.24
N ILE A 325 -7.84 -21.15 7.62
CA ILE A 325 -6.62 -20.37 7.38
C ILE A 325 -6.27 -20.32 5.88
N GLU A 326 -6.37 -21.44 5.16
CA GLU A 326 -6.13 -21.46 3.72
C GLU A 326 -7.15 -20.61 2.97
N LYS A 327 -8.43 -20.62 3.39
CA LYS A 327 -9.44 -19.67 2.91
C LYS A 327 -9.06 -18.22 3.23
N MET A 328 -8.61 -17.92 4.44
CA MET A 328 -8.14 -16.58 4.83
C MET A 328 -7.01 -16.10 3.91
N LYS A 329 -6.01 -16.97 3.64
CA LYS A 329 -4.93 -16.69 2.69
C LYS A 329 -5.49 -16.40 1.29
N LYS A 330 -6.36 -17.27 0.76
CA LYS A 330 -6.98 -17.10 -0.56
C LYS A 330 -7.75 -15.78 -0.67
N TYR A 331 -8.65 -15.51 0.27
CA TYR A 331 -9.46 -14.29 0.28
C TYR A 331 -8.59 -13.04 0.45
N SER A 332 -7.53 -13.09 1.27
CA SER A 332 -6.60 -11.97 1.41
C SER A 332 -5.87 -11.66 0.10
N HIS A 333 -5.49 -12.69 -0.69
CA HIS A 333 -4.89 -12.46 -2.02
C HIS A 333 -5.91 -11.84 -2.99
N GLN A 334 -7.16 -12.32 -2.99
CA GLN A 334 -8.23 -11.76 -3.82
C GLN A 334 -8.53 -10.30 -3.47
N VAL A 335 -8.64 -9.98 -2.18
CA VAL A 335 -8.83 -8.61 -1.69
C VAL A 335 -7.64 -7.72 -2.07
N SER A 336 -6.41 -8.21 -1.93
CA SER A 336 -5.21 -7.46 -2.34
C SER A 336 -5.20 -7.16 -3.85
N GLY A 337 -5.62 -8.14 -4.68
CA GLY A 337 -5.80 -7.95 -6.11
C GLY A 337 -6.89 -6.92 -6.44
N LEU A 338 -8.03 -6.95 -5.74
CA LEU A 338 -9.10 -5.96 -5.91
C LEU A 338 -8.68 -4.56 -5.50
N ILE A 339 -7.91 -4.41 -4.41
CA ILE A 339 -7.31 -3.12 -3.99
C ILE A 339 -6.40 -2.59 -5.10
N PHE A 340 -5.51 -3.44 -5.65
CA PHE A 340 -4.62 -3.05 -6.75
C PHE A 340 -5.39 -2.62 -8.01
N LEU A 341 -6.40 -3.39 -8.41
CA LEU A 341 -7.26 -3.06 -9.56
C LEU A 341 -8.05 -1.76 -9.35
N THR A 342 -8.57 -1.55 -8.14
CA THR A 342 -9.27 -0.30 -7.79
C THR A 342 -8.32 0.89 -7.84
N ALA A 343 -7.10 0.75 -7.32
CA ALA A 343 -6.08 1.78 -7.40
C ALA A 343 -5.71 2.10 -8.87
N MET A 344 -5.57 1.08 -9.73
CA MET A 344 -5.35 1.26 -11.17
C MET A 344 -6.52 1.98 -11.85
N SER A 345 -7.77 1.65 -11.52
CA SER A 345 -8.94 2.34 -12.09
C SER A 345 -8.96 3.84 -11.74
N GLY A 346 -8.41 4.22 -10.58
CA GLY A 346 -8.21 5.62 -10.21
C GLY A 346 -7.27 6.39 -11.14
N ALA A 347 -6.31 5.72 -11.79
CA ALA A 347 -5.43 6.35 -12.78
C ALA A 347 -6.18 6.80 -14.03
N PHE A 348 -7.22 6.06 -14.44
CA PHE A 348 -8.09 6.47 -15.53
C PHE A 348 -8.96 7.66 -15.13
N VAL A 349 -9.49 7.66 -13.90
CA VAL A 349 -10.26 8.80 -13.36
C VAL A 349 -9.40 10.07 -13.35
N ALA A 350 -8.16 9.98 -12.87
CA ALA A 350 -7.23 11.10 -12.87
C ALA A 350 -6.79 11.49 -14.29
N GLY A 351 -6.57 10.53 -15.19
CA GLY A 351 -6.14 10.82 -16.57
C GLY A 351 -7.21 11.50 -17.43
N LEU A 352 -8.49 11.31 -17.10
CA LEU A 352 -9.62 11.91 -17.83
C LEU A 352 -10.23 13.12 -17.11
N ASP A 353 -9.73 13.50 -15.93
CA ASP A 353 -10.33 14.51 -15.04
C ASP A 353 -11.76 14.15 -14.61
N ALA A 354 -12.09 12.85 -14.65
CA ALA A 354 -13.41 12.32 -14.38
C ALA A 354 -13.85 12.50 -12.91
N GLY A 355 -12.94 12.88 -12.01
CA GLY A 355 -13.27 13.28 -10.65
C GLY A 355 -14.09 14.57 -10.57
N LEU A 356 -14.10 15.39 -11.63
CA LEU A 356 -14.83 16.66 -11.73
C LEU A 356 -16.23 16.52 -12.33
N VAL A 357 -16.65 15.30 -12.66
CA VAL A 357 -17.97 15.00 -13.22
C VAL A 357 -18.86 14.39 -12.11
N TYR A 358 -20.16 14.67 -12.09
CA TYR A 358 -21.11 14.11 -11.11
C TYR A 358 -20.65 14.16 -9.64
N ASN A 359 -20.33 15.34 -9.08
CA ASN A 359 -19.82 15.51 -7.70
C ASN A 359 -20.89 15.29 -6.58
N THR A 360 -21.72 14.25 -6.73
CA THR A 360 -22.71 13.77 -5.77
C THR A 360 -22.42 12.31 -5.38
N PHE A 361 -22.89 11.86 -4.22
CA PHE A 361 -22.76 10.47 -3.76
C PHE A 361 -23.96 10.09 -2.87
N PRO A 362 -24.50 8.84 -2.91
CA PRO A 362 -24.04 7.70 -3.70
C PRO A 362 -24.52 7.71 -5.17
N LYS A 363 -25.53 8.51 -5.49
CA LYS A 363 -26.04 8.69 -6.87
C LYS A 363 -25.11 9.60 -7.69
N MET A 364 -25.13 9.43 -9.00
CA MET A 364 -24.48 10.31 -9.97
C MET A 364 -25.53 11.27 -10.53
N GLY A 365 -25.57 12.50 -9.98
CA GLY A 365 -26.70 13.40 -10.14
C GLY A 365 -27.93 12.85 -9.44
N HIS A 366 -29.05 12.75 -10.17
CA HIS A 366 -30.31 12.21 -9.65
C HIS A 366 -30.48 10.70 -9.85
N GLN A 367 -29.57 10.06 -10.60
CA GLN A 367 -29.66 8.67 -11.03
C GLN A 367 -28.58 7.78 -10.42
N TRP A 368 -28.82 6.47 -10.35
CA TRP A 368 -27.81 5.49 -9.93
C TRP A 368 -26.81 5.17 -11.05
N ILE A 369 -27.31 5.11 -12.28
CA ILE A 369 -26.55 4.97 -13.52
C ILE A 369 -26.99 6.16 -14.38
N PRO A 370 -26.08 7.09 -14.72
CA PRO A 370 -26.40 8.22 -15.58
C PRO A 370 -26.86 7.79 -16.97
N ASP A 371 -27.80 8.53 -17.56
CA ASP A 371 -28.28 8.28 -18.94
C ASP A 371 -27.16 8.45 -19.99
N ASP A 372 -26.16 9.30 -19.70
CA ASP A 372 -25.00 9.54 -20.57
C ASP A 372 -23.85 8.54 -20.34
N ILE A 373 -24.07 7.42 -19.62
CA ILE A 373 -23.03 6.43 -19.32
C ILE A 373 -22.31 5.87 -20.55
N ILE A 374 -22.91 5.93 -21.74
CA ILE A 374 -22.25 5.60 -23.02
C ILE A 374 -22.30 6.84 -23.91
N ASN A 375 -21.11 7.34 -24.30
CA ASN A 375 -20.99 8.36 -25.32
C ASN A 375 -21.03 7.70 -26.72
N PRO A 376 -22.07 7.95 -27.53
CA PRO A 376 -22.20 7.34 -28.85
C PRO A 376 -21.14 7.79 -29.85
N LYS A 377 -20.45 8.91 -29.59
CA LYS A 377 -19.35 9.43 -30.43
C LYS A 377 -18.07 8.61 -30.27
N ILE A 378 -17.88 7.93 -29.15
CA ILE A 378 -16.72 7.07 -28.90
C ILE A 378 -16.94 5.71 -29.56
N LYS A 379 -16.17 5.43 -30.62
CA LYS A 379 -16.20 4.17 -31.37
C LYS A 379 -14.83 3.48 -31.36
N PRO A 380 -14.76 2.15 -31.24
CA PRO A 380 -15.85 1.22 -30.90
C PRO A 380 -16.42 1.44 -29.48
N ALA A 381 -17.65 1.00 -29.24
CA ALA A 381 -18.39 1.31 -28.00
C ALA A 381 -17.67 0.88 -26.72
N TYR A 382 -16.88 -0.21 -26.74
CA TYR A 382 -16.13 -0.67 -25.58
C TYR A 382 -15.10 0.35 -25.07
N LYS A 383 -14.63 1.27 -25.93
CA LYS A 383 -13.69 2.33 -25.53
C LYS A 383 -14.28 3.28 -24.49
N ASN A 384 -15.61 3.40 -24.40
CA ASN A 384 -16.26 4.17 -23.32
C ASN A 384 -15.79 3.72 -21.93
N MET A 385 -15.49 2.43 -21.74
CA MET A 385 -14.96 1.90 -20.48
C MET A 385 -13.61 2.50 -20.06
N PHE A 386 -12.86 3.12 -20.97
CA PHE A 386 -11.51 3.63 -20.71
C PHE A 386 -11.30 5.09 -21.14
N GLU A 387 -12.20 5.64 -21.94
CA GLU A 387 -12.06 6.96 -22.59
C GLU A 387 -13.22 7.91 -22.27
N HIS A 388 -14.33 7.40 -21.74
CA HIS A 388 -15.45 8.24 -21.30
C HIS A 388 -15.36 8.50 -19.80
N ASP A 389 -15.30 9.77 -19.43
CA ASP A 389 -15.14 10.24 -18.05
C ASP A 389 -16.25 9.73 -17.12
N VAL A 390 -17.52 9.86 -17.50
CA VAL A 390 -18.68 9.37 -16.71
C VAL A 390 -18.56 7.87 -16.45
N THR A 391 -18.22 7.09 -17.48
CA THR A 391 -18.13 5.63 -17.40
C THR A 391 -16.98 5.20 -16.49
N VAL A 392 -15.81 5.81 -16.66
CA VAL A 392 -14.63 5.51 -15.86
C VAL A 392 -14.86 5.89 -14.39
N GLN A 393 -15.52 7.02 -14.13
CA GLN A 393 -15.86 7.43 -12.77
C GLN A 393 -16.86 6.46 -12.12
N PHE A 394 -17.90 6.07 -12.84
CA PHE A 394 -18.88 5.07 -12.40
C PHE A 394 -18.20 3.74 -12.06
N GLN A 395 -17.34 3.24 -12.96
CA GLN A 395 -16.59 2.00 -12.74
C GLN A 395 -15.70 2.08 -11.49
N HIS A 396 -15.00 3.20 -11.29
CA HIS A 396 -14.17 3.39 -10.10
C HIS A 396 -15.01 3.36 -8.81
N ARG A 397 -16.19 4.01 -8.79
CA ARG A 397 -17.12 3.97 -7.63
C ARG A 397 -17.60 2.56 -7.33
N VAL A 398 -17.97 1.80 -8.38
CA VAL A 398 -18.43 0.40 -8.25
C VAL A 398 -17.30 -0.49 -7.75
N LEU A 399 -16.10 -0.41 -8.33
CA LEU A 399 -14.92 -1.15 -7.90
C LEU A 399 -14.54 -0.83 -6.45
N ALA A 400 -14.55 0.45 -6.07
CA ALA A 400 -14.29 0.87 -4.69
C ALA A 400 -15.32 0.30 -3.71
N THR A 401 -16.60 0.27 -4.08
CA THR A 401 -17.68 -0.31 -3.27
C THR A 401 -17.50 -1.83 -3.10
N ILE A 402 -17.20 -2.56 -4.17
CA ILE A 402 -16.93 -4.01 -4.15
C ILE A 402 -15.69 -4.31 -3.30
N THR A 403 -14.62 -3.52 -3.46
CA THR A 403 -13.37 -3.68 -2.71
C THR A 403 -13.60 -3.46 -1.21
N TYR A 404 -14.31 -2.40 -0.82
CA TYR A 404 -14.63 -2.15 0.59
C TYR A 404 -15.54 -3.22 1.17
N GLY A 405 -16.57 -3.66 0.43
CA GLY A 405 -17.41 -4.79 0.82
C GLY A 405 -16.60 -6.08 1.02
N SER A 406 -15.58 -6.31 0.20
CA SER A 406 -14.68 -7.46 0.33
C SER A 406 -13.75 -7.34 1.54
N ILE A 407 -13.27 -6.14 1.89
CA ILE A 407 -12.51 -5.87 3.13
C ILE A 407 -13.39 -6.12 4.37
N LEU A 408 -14.65 -5.66 4.35
CA LEU A 408 -15.62 -5.93 5.42
C LEU A 408 -15.88 -7.43 5.58
N ALA A 409 -16.10 -8.15 4.47
CA ALA A 409 -16.33 -9.58 4.46
C ALA A 409 -15.10 -10.37 4.98
N LEU A 410 -13.88 -10.00 4.57
CA LEU A 410 -12.64 -10.59 5.05
C LEU A 410 -12.46 -10.37 6.56
N SER A 411 -12.72 -9.15 7.03
CA SER A 411 -12.63 -8.80 8.45
C SER A 411 -13.66 -9.58 9.27
N ALA A 412 -14.92 -9.62 8.82
CA ALA A 412 -15.97 -10.39 9.46
C ALA A 412 -15.65 -11.89 9.49
N PHE A 413 -15.07 -12.44 8.41
CA PHE A 413 -14.61 -13.83 8.36
C PHE A 413 -13.51 -14.12 9.40
N ALA A 414 -12.55 -13.19 9.56
CA ALA A 414 -11.49 -13.31 10.56
C ALA A 414 -12.02 -13.35 12.00
N TYR A 415 -13.02 -12.52 12.32
CA TYR A 415 -13.64 -12.48 13.65
C TYR A 415 -14.62 -13.63 13.91
N ARG A 416 -15.52 -13.93 12.97
CA ARG A 416 -16.53 -15.00 13.11
C ARG A 416 -15.91 -16.40 13.15
N GLY A 417 -14.85 -16.62 12.38
CA GLY A 417 -14.15 -17.91 12.34
C GLY A 417 -13.38 -18.24 13.62
N ARG A 418 -13.31 -17.32 14.59
CA ARG A 418 -12.40 -17.39 15.76
C ARG A 418 -11.00 -17.86 15.33
N LEU A 419 -10.54 -17.34 14.19
CA LEU A 419 -9.30 -17.76 13.57
C LEU A 419 -8.12 -17.47 14.51
N ALA A 420 -7.29 -18.49 14.73
CA ALA A 420 -6.04 -18.39 15.47
C ALA A 420 -4.96 -17.64 14.65
N LEU A 421 -5.26 -16.38 14.31
CA LEU A 421 -4.32 -15.46 13.67
C LEU A 421 -3.29 -14.99 14.69
N SER A 422 -2.07 -14.74 14.23
CA SER A 422 -1.07 -14.09 15.07
C SER A 422 -1.52 -12.67 15.45
N PRO A 423 -1.08 -12.11 16.60
CA PRO A 423 -1.40 -10.73 16.98
C PRO A 423 -1.03 -9.73 15.89
N LYS A 424 0.06 -9.96 15.15
CA LYS A 424 0.46 -9.13 14.00
C LYS A 424 -0.46 -9.31 12.80
N ALA A 425 -0.88 -10.53 12.48
CA ALA A 425 -1.85 -10.76 11.41
C ALA A 425 -3.21 -10.15 11.76
N ARG A 426 -3.66 -10.27 13.01
CA ARG A 426 -4.88 -9.63 13.50
C ARG A 426 -4.78 -8.11 13.47
N LEU A 427 -3.64 -7.55 13.90
CA LEU A 427 -3.38 -6.12 13.78
C LEU A 427 -3.44 -5.68 12.31
N ALA A 428 -2.79 -6.39 11.39
CA ALA A 428 -2.83 -6.09 9.96
C ALA A 428 -4.25 -6.17 9.39
N THR A 429 -5.08 -7.14 9.80
CA THR A 429 -6.51 -7.20 9.43
C THR A 429 -7.28 -5.99 9.93
N ASN A 430 -7.06 -5.57 11.18
CA ASN A 430 -7.73 -4.40 11.76
C ASN A 430 -7.29 -3.11 11.06
N CYS A 431 -5.99 -2.97 10.77
CA CYS A 431 -5.46 -1.87 9.99
C CYS A 431 -6.05 -1.85 8.58
N LEU A 432 -6.24 -3.01 7.94
CA LEU A 432 -6.82 -3.09 6.60
C LEU A 432 -8.26 -2.52 6.60
N LEU A 433 -9.05 -2.88 7.61
CA LEU A 433 -10.40 -2.35 7.80
C LEU A 433 -10.40 -0.84 8.10
N ALA A 434 -9.53 -0.40 9.01
CA ALA A 434 -9.44 1.00 9.42
C ALA A 434 -8.99 1.90 8.26
N VAL A 435 -7.91 1.54 7.58
CA VAL A 435 -7.39 2.26 6.41
C VAL A 435 -8.37 2.18 5.25
N GLY A 436 -9.01 1.03 5.01
CA GLY A 436 -10.04 0.89 3.98
C GLY A 436 -11.24 1.81 4.22
N THR A 437 -11.67 1.94 5.47
CA THR A 437 -12.76 2.85 5.86
C THR A 437 -12.35 4.32 5.69
N ALA A 438 -11.14 4.68 6.11
CA ALA A 438 -10.58 6.01 5.92
C ALA A 438 -10.45 6.36 4.42
N GLN A 439 -10.04 5.40 3.59
CA GLN A 439 -9.90 5.58 2.15
C GLN A 439 -11.24 5.86 1.46
N VAL A 440 -12.30 5.14 1.84
CA VAL A 440 -13.66 5.41 1.32
C VAL A 440 -14.13 6.81 1.70
N ALA A 441 -13.97 7.19 2.97
CA ALA A 441 -14.32 8.54 3.44
C ALA A 441 -13.54 9.61 2.68
N LEU A 442 -12.23 9.39 2.46
CA LEU A 442 -11.36 10.29 1.73
C LEU A 442 -11.74 10.42 0.25
N GLY A 443 -12.11 9.31 -0.40
CA GLY A 443 -12.57 9.29 -1.80
C GLY A 443 -13.89 10.04 -1.98
N ILE A 444 -14.87 9.80 -1.10
CA ILE A 444 -16.14 10.53 -1.10
C ILE A 444 -15.90 12.02 -0.85
N THR A 445 -15.06 12.37 0.13
CA THR A 445 -14.74 13.78 0.42
C THR A 445 -14.06 14.46 -0.76
N THR A 446 -13.08 13.80 -1.40
CA THR A 446 -12.40 14.29 -2.60
C THR A 446 -13.39 14.55 -3.73
N LEU A 447 -14.34 13.64 -3.95
CA LEU A 447 -15.40 13.79 -4.94
C LEU A 447 -16.32 14.98 -4.62
N LEU A 448 -16.86 15.06 -3.40
CA LEU A 448 -17.83 16.10 -3.02
C LEU A 448 -17.22 17.51 -2.98
N THR A 449 -15.89 17.62 -2.90
CA THR A 449 -15.18 18.90 -2.83
C THR A 449 -14.50 19.30 -4.14
N PHE A 450 -14.84 18.65 -5.26
CA PHE A 450 -14.30 18.94 -6.60
C PHE A 450 -12.79 18.73 -6.72
N VAL A 451 -12.28 17.64 -6.12
CA VAL A 451 -10.89 17.18 -6.22
C VAL A 451 -9.83 18.25 -5.87
N PRO A 452 -9.85 18.85 -4.66
CA PRO A 452 -8.74 19.70 -4.23
C PRO A 452 -7.43 18.92 -4.24
N VAL A 453 -6.33 19.53 -4.70
CA VAL A 453 -5.02 18.86 -4.86
C VAL A 453 -4.60 18.10 -3.60
N SER A 454 -4.78 18.70 -2.42
CA SER A 454 -4.45 18.06 -1.13
C SER A 454 -5.25 16.80 -0.86
N LEU A 455 -6.57 16.80 -1.16
CA LEU A 455 -7.43 15.64 -0.97
C LEU A 455 -7.21 14.58 -2.06
N GLY A 456 -6.98 14.98 -3.31
CA GLY A 456 -6.61 14.07 -4.40
C GLY A 456 -5.30 13.34 -4.10
N ALA A 457 -4.26 14.08 -3.69
CA ALA A 457 -2.98 13.52 -3.30
C ALA A 457 -3.09 12.64 -2.03
N ALA A 458 -3.88 13.06 -1.05
CA ALA A 458 -4.16 12.24 0.14
C ALA A 458 -4.90 10.95 -0.25
N HIS A 459 -5.87 11.00 -1.16
CA HIS A 459 -6.61 9.82 -1.64
C HIS A 459 -5.68 8.83 -2.36
N GLN A 460 -4.76 9.31 -3.18
CA GLN A 460 -3.72 8.46 -3.78
C GLN A 460 -2.78 7.85 -2.73
N THR A 461 -2.36 8.65 -1.74
CA THR A 461 -1.51 8.19 -0.62
C THR A 461 -2.21 7.14 0.23
N GLY A 462 -3.50 7.34 0.51
CA GLY A 462 -4.33 6.38 1.24
C GLY A 462 -4.52 5.09 0.46
N SER A 463 -4.65 5.13 -0.87
CA SER A 463 -4.67 3.94 -1.72
C SER A 463 -3.37 3.14 -1.63
N LEU A 464 -2.22 3.82 -1.67
CA LEU A 464 -0.90 3.19 -1.49
C LEU A 464 -0.77 2.58 -0.09
N THR A 465 -1.24 3.28 0.94
CA THR A 465 -1.23 2.82 2.34
C THR A 465 -2.10 1.58 2.50
N LEU A 466 -3.30 1.56 1.90
CA LEU A 466 -4.21 0.42 1.91
C LEU A 466 -3.56 -0.80 1.25
N LEU A 467 -2.93 -0.62 0.09
CA LEU A 467 -2.18 -1.68 -0.58
C LEU A 467 -1.02 -2.19 0.29
N SER A 468 -0.30 -1.29 0.96
CA SER A 468 0.81 -1.64 1.86
C SER A 468 0.36 -2.52 3.02
N VAL A 469 -0.77 -2.19 3.64
CA VAL A 469 -1.37 -2.99 4.72
C VAL A 469 -1.85 -4.34 4.20
N ALA A 470 -2.41 -4.41 3.00
CA ALA A 470 -2.81 -5.67 2.37
C ALA A 470 -1.59 -6.59 2.13
N ILE A 471 -0.50 -6.06 1.59
CA ILE A 471 0.77 -6.80 1.43
C ILE A 471 1.35 -7.23 2.78
N TRP A 472 1.28 -6.38 3.80
CA TRP A 472 1.70 -6.75 5.15
C TRP A 472 0.86 -7.90 5.71
N LEU A 473 -0.46 -7.87 5.55
CA LEU A 473 -1.34 -8.98 5.94
C LEU A 473 -0.95 -10.28 5.23
N LEU A 474 -0.76 -10.25 3.91
CA LEU A 474 -0.30 -11.42 3.15
C LEU A 474 1.03 -11.97 3.68
N HIS A 475 1.95 -11.08 4.03
CA HIS A 475 3.25 -11.46 4.58
C HIS A 475 3.14 -12.15 5.95
N GLU A 476 2.26 -11.68 6.84
CA GLU A 476 2.03 -12.34 8.14
C GLU A 476 1.26 -13.65 7.99
N LEU A 477 0.29 -13.74 7.07
CA LEU A 477 -0.45 -14.97 6.81
C LEU A 477 0.42 -16.07 6.19
N LYS A 478 1.43 -15.70 5.37
CA LYS A 478 2.40 -16.64 4.79
C LYS A 478 3.18 -17.43 5.85
N LYS A 479 3.35 -16.87 7.05
CA LYS A 479 4.07 -17.52 8.17
C LYS A 479 3.26 -18.59 8.87
N LEU A 480 1.94 -18.63 8.64
CA LEU A 480 1.07 -19.66 9.21
C LEU A 480 1.22 -20.97 8.43
N PRO A 481 1.23 -22.14 9.11
CA PRO A 481 1.25 -23.43 8.44
C PRO A 481 0.08 -23.56 7.45
N LYS A 482 0.28 -24.38 6.42
CA LYS A 482 -0.78 -24.76 5.48
C LYS A 482 -1.69 -25.80 6.10
#